data_AF-A0A7Y6M298-F1
#
_entry.id   AF-A0A7Y6M298-F1
#
_cell.length_a   1.000
_cell.length_b   1.000
_cell.length_c   1.000
_cell.angle_alpha   90.00
_cell.angle_beta   90.00
_cell.angle_gamma   90.00
#
_symmetry.space_group_name_H-M   'P 1'
#
loop_
_entity.id
_entity.type
_entity.pdbx_description
1 polymer ?
#
loop_
_entity_poly.entity_id
_entity_poly.type
_entity_poly.pdbx_seq_one_letter_code
_entity_poly.pdbx_strand_id
1 'polypeptide(L)'
;MLRVVTDFFTKGKKKMSPRRLAAAALVAGGLAVGAMAAPASAASAQVTETWHLMGSYAYYGDCVKAGVKAISNGAAQDFSCKPSGSRYDFYLYY
;
A
#
# COMPACT_ATOMS: atom_id res chain seq x y z
N MET A 1 -37.93 12.77 30.66
CA MET A 1 -37.24 13.36 29.49
C MET A 1 -36.24 12.31 28.99
N LEU A 2 -36.58 11.56 27.94
CA LEU A 2 -36.20 11.80 26.54
C LEU A 2 -34.71 11.52 26.25
N ARG A 3 -34.48 10.41 25.53
CA ARG A 3 -33.55 10.23 24.38
C ARG A 3 -32.03 10.28 24.68
N VAL A 4 -31.16 9.41 24.17
CA VAL A 4 -31.16 8.41 23.09
C VAL A 4 -29.83 7.65 23.31
N VAL A 5 -29.85 6.35 23.61
CA VAL A 5 -29.60 5.30 22.61
C VAL A 5 -28.44 5.68 21.69
N THR A 6 -27.20 5.43 22.09
CA THR A 6 -26.47 4.21 21.68
C THR A 6 -26.28 4.14 20.16
N ASP A 7 -25.03 4.24 19.72
CA ASP A 7 -24.36 3.20 18.92
C ASP A 7 -22.96 3.70 18.56
N PHE A 8 -21.88 2.94 18.49
CA PHE A 8 -21.50 1.57 18.83
C PHE A 8 -20.02 1.53 18.36
N PHE A 9 -19.20 0.69 18.97
CA PHE A 9 -18.03 0.10 18.28
C PHE A 9 -16.84 1.01 17.89
N THR A 10 -15.99 1.24 18.89
CA THR A 10 -14.68 0.55 19.04
C THR A 10 -14.08 -0.19 17.82
N LYS A 11 -12.75 -0.03 17.68
CA LYS A 11 -11.69 -1.02 17.30
C LYS A 11 -11.05 -0.75 15.92
N GLY A 12 -9.76 -0.44 15.75
CA GLY A 12 -8.59 -0.35 16.61
C GLY A 12 -7.31 -0.46 15.73
N LYS A 13 -6.15 0.03 16.20
CA LYS A 13 -4.83 -0.66 16.12
C LYS A 13 -3.68 0.22 16.64
N LYS A 14 -3.21 -0.16 17.82
CA LYS A 14 -1.82 -0.19 18.31
C LYS A 14 -0.88 0.96 17.94
N LYS A 15 -0.78 1.93 18.86
CA LYS A 15 0.44 2.72 19.08
C LYS A 15 1.56 1.78 19.55
N MET A 16 2.65 1.68 18.79
CA MET A 16 3.84 0.94 19.19
C MET A 16 4.75 1.85 20.03
N SER A 17 4.94 1.47 21.30
CA SER A 17 5.78 2.18 22.27
C SER A 17 7.25 1.80 22.08
N PRO A 18 8.20 2.77 22.07
CA PRO A 18 9.63 2.50 21.97
C PRO A 18 10.22 2.41 23.38
N ARG A 19 10.69 1.22 23.77
CA ARG A 19 11.69 0.96 24.83
C ARG A 19 11.56 -0.50 25.22
N ARG A 20 12.54 -1.33 24.85
CA ARG A 20 13.37 -2.12 25.78
C ARG A 20 14.61 -2.56 25.03
N LEU A 21 15.74 -1.95 25.39
CA LEU A 21 17.04 -2.58 25.26
C LEU A 21 16.98 -3.96 25.90
N ALA A 22 17.43 -4.99 25.20
CA ALA A 22 17.81 -6.26 25.81
C ALA A 22 19.06 -6.75 25.08
N ALA A 23 20.18 -6.56 25.77
CA ALA A 23 21.46 -7.12 25.43
C ALA A 23 21.47 -8.65 25.61
N ALA A 24 22.38 -9.28 24.87
CA ALA A 24 23.02 -10.56 25.13
C ALA A 24 22.16 -11.83 25.01
N ALA A 25 22.50 -12.63 24.00
CA ALA A 25 22.87 -14.03 24.20
C ALA A 25 23.66 -14.52 22.97
N LEU A 26 24.99 -14.37 23.02
CA LEU A 26 25.90 -15.14 22.18
C LEU A 26 25.79 -16.59 22.63
N VAL A 27 25.07 -17.42 21.88
CA VAL A 27 25.18 -18.88 22.02
C VAL A 27 25.87 -19.39 20.77
N ALA A 28 27.17 -19.57 20.93
CA ALA A 28 27.99 -20.43 20.09
C ALA A 28 27.49 -21.88 20.22
N GLY A 29 27.56 -22.63 19.11
CA GLY A 29 27.58 -24.09 19.14
C GLY A 29 26.51 -24.74 18.28
N GLY A 30 26.94 -25.34 17.17
CA GLY A 30 26.11 -26.28 16.41
C GLY A 30 26.42 -26.31 14.92
N LEU A 31 27.59 -26.87 14.55
CA LEU A 31 27.87 -27.29 13.18
C LEU A 31 26.82 -28.33 12.73
N ALA A 32 26.03 -28.00 11.71
CA ALA A 32 25.27 -28.98 10.94
C ALA A 32 25.08 -28.46 9.49
N VAL A 33 26.01 -28.88 8.63
CA VAL A 33 25.87 -29.27 7.21
C VAL A 33 24.80 -28.55 6.37
N GLY A 34 25.26 -27.84 5.34
CA GLY A 34 24.55 -27.76 4.06
C GLY A 34 23.87 -26.44 3.72
N ALA A 35 24.69 -25.44 3.37
CA ALA A 35 24.40 -24.24 2.58
C ALA A 35 22.95 -24.05 2.05
N MET A 36 22.07 -23.48 2.87
CA MET A 36 20.89 -22.74 2.42
C MET A 36 21.18 -21.25 2.52
N ALA A 37 21.89 -20.71 1.53
CA ALA A 37 22.05 -19.27 1.37
C ALA A 37 21.32 -18.84 0.10
N ALA A 38 20.00 -19.02 0.09
CA ALA A 38 19.18 -18.21 -0.80
C ALA A 38 19.34 -16.76 -0.32
N PRO A 39 19.81 -15.82 -1.17
CA PRO A 39 19.83 -14.44 -0.78
C PRO A 39 18.40 -14.06 -0.42
N ALA A 40 18.19 -13.56 0.79
CA ALA A 40 17.03 -12.73 1.07
C ALA A 40 17.22 -11.48 0.20
N SER A 41 16.85 -11.59 -1.08
CA SER A 41 16.66 -10.45 -1.94
C SER A 41 15.64 -9.61 -1.22
N ALA A 42 16.11 -8.54 -0.59
CA ALA A 42 15.29 -7.38 -0.33
C ALA A 42 14.65 -7.07 -1.69
N ALA A 43 13.38 -7.43 -1.84
CA ALA A 43 12.62 -7.13 -3.02
C ALA A 43 12.50 -5.61 -3.03
N SER A 44 13.49 -4.94 -3.61
CA SER A 44 13.32 -3.62 -4.16
C SER A 44 12.15 -3.78 -5.13
N ALA A 45 11.01 -3.21 -4.76
CA ALA A 45 9.96 -2.91 -5.70
C ALA A 45 10.61 -2.00 -6.74
N GLN A 46 11.19 -2.61 -7.76
CA GLN A 46 11.58 -1.94 -8.98
C GLN A 46 10.26 -1.51 -9.57
N VAL A 47 9.92 -0.24 -9.29
CA VAL A 47 8.84 0.49 -9.92
C VAL A 47 9.19 0.48 -11.41
N THR A 48 8.71 -0.57 -12.08
CA THR A 48 8.94 -0.75 -13.50
C THR A 48 7.97 0.21 -14.13
N GLU A 49 8.48 1.23 -14.83
CA GLU A 49 7.64 2.28 -15.37
C GLU A 49 6.57 1.70 -16.30
N THR A 50 5.36 1.49 -15.78
CA THR A 50 4.31 0.76 -16.49
C THR A 50 2.92 1.24 -16.10
N TRP A 51 1.93 0.87 -16.91
CA TRP A 51 0.55 1.25 -16.70
C TRP A 51 -0.12 0.34 -15.67
N HIS A 52 -0.65 0.95 -14.61
CA HIS A 52 -1.33 0.26 -13.54
C HIS A 52 -2.79 0.70 -13.44
N LEU A 53 -3.71 -0.28 -13.49
CA LEU A 53 -5.12 -0.03 -13.25
C LEU A 53 -5.35 0.30 -11.77
N MET A 54 -5.83 1.50 -11.50
CA MET A 54 -6.09 1.99 -10.15
C MET A 54 -7.56 1.87 -9.75
N GLY A 55 -8.47 1.86 -10.73
CA GLY A 55 -9.91 1.71 -10.49
C GLY A 55 -10.76 2.13 -11.69
N SER A 56 -12.07 2.26 -11.50
CA SER A 56 -13.02 2.63 -12.57
C SER A 56 -14.06 3.66 -12.09
N TYR A 57 -14.20 4.76 -12.83
CA TYR A 57 -15.12 5.85 -12.55
C TYR A 57 -16.37 5.76 -13.42
N ALA A 58 -17.52 6.24 -12.92
CA ALA A 58 -18.74 6.32 -13.72
C ALA A 58 -18.69 7.43 -14.78
N TYR A 59 -17.97 8.52 -14.48
CA TYR A 59 -17.87 9.70 -15.33
C TYR A 59 -16.42 10.02 -15.67
N TYR A 60 -16.18 10.45 -16.91
CA TYR A 60 -14.86 10.85 -17.39
C TYR A 60 -14.26 11.98 -16.53
N GLY A 61 -15.08 12.96 -16.14
CA GLY A 61 -14.63 14.09 -15.33
C GLY A 61 -14.07 13.70 -13.96
N ASP A 62 -14.60 12.66 -13.34
CA ASP A 62 -14.10 12.18 -12.05
C ASP A 62 -12.78 11.40 -12.20
N CYS A 63 -12.65 10.64 -13.29
CA CYS A 63 -11.40 9.98 -13.64
C CYS A 63 -10.27 11.00 -13.86
N VAL A 64 -10.53 12.07 -14.62
CA VAL A 64 -9.55 13.14 -14.86
C VAL A 64 -9.17 13.86 -13.56
N LYS A 65 -10.14 14.20 -12.70
CA LYS A 65 -9.86 14.83 -11.39
C LYS A 65 -8.95 13.95 -10.54
N ALA A 66 -9.19 12.64 -10.51
CA ALA A 66 -8.35 11.70 -9.78
C ALA A 66 -6.93 11.61 -10.36
N GLY A 67 -6.80 11.59 -11.69
CA GLY A 67 -5.52 11.59 -12.39
C GLY A 67 -4.68 12.84 -12.14
N VAL A 68 -5.28 14.02 -12.29
CA VAL A 68 -4.62 15.30 -12.00
C VAL A 68 -4.15 15.34 -10.54
N LYS A 69 -4.97 14.84 -9.61
CA LYS A 69 -4.60 14.75 -8.19
C LYS A 69 -3.43 13.80 -7.95
N ALA A 70 -3.38 12.67 -8.65
CA ALA A 70 -2.29 11.71 -8.55
C ALA A 70 -0.96 12.29 -9.06
N ILE A 71 -0.96 12.96 -10.21
CA ILE A 71 0.22 13.68 -10.72
C ILE A 71 0.64 14.78 -9.74
N SER A 72 -0.31 15.60 -9.28
CA SER A 72 -0.01 16.73 -8.38
C SER A 72 0.59 16.31 -7.04
N ASN A 73 0.25 15.11 -6.56
CA ASN A 73 0.81 14.55 -5.32
C ASN A 73 2.13 13.79 -5.55
N GLY A 74 2.64 13.71 -6.78
CA GLY A 74 3.82 12.92 -7.13
C GLY A 74 3.60 11.40 -7.05
N ALA A 75 2.34 10.95 -7.06
CA ALA A 75 2.00 9.53 -6.99
C ALA A 75 2.07 8.82 -8.35
N ALA A 76 2.10 9.57 -9.45
CA ALA A 76 2.23 9.08 -10.81
C ALA A 76 2.88 10.12 -11.71
N GLN A 77 3.53 9.66 -12.78
CA GLN A 77 4.10 10.49 -13.83
C GLN A 77 3.04 10.87 -14.88
N ASP A 78 2.13 9.95 -15.21
CA ASP A 78 1.05 10.16 -16.18
C ASP A 78 -0.23 9.42 -15.76
N PHE A 79 -1.37 9.76 -16.37
CA PHE A 79 -2.64 9.06 -16.16
C PHE A 79 -3.43 8.89 -17.45
N SER A 80 -4.17 7.79 -17.55
CA SER A 80 -5.07 7.52 -18.68
C SER A 80 -6.45 7.12 -18.19
N CYS A 81 -7.47 7.66 -18.85
CA CYS A 81 -8.88 7.34 -18.61
C CYS A 81 -9.45 6.67 -19.86
N LYS A 82 -9.56 5.34 -19.86
CA LYS A 82 -10.06 4.56 -21.00
C LYS A 82 -11.53 4.17 -20.82
N PRO A 83 -12.39 4.33 -21.83
CA PRO A 83 -13.76 3.85 -21.75
C PRO A 83 -13.78 2.32 -21.67
N SER A 84 -14.54 1.80 -20.71
CA SER A 84 -14.67 0.38 -20.39
C SER A 84 -16.14 0.08 -20.11
N GLY A 85 -16.87 -0.29 -21.16
CA GLY A 85 -18.33 -0.41 -21.14
C GLY A 85 -19.00 0.92 -20.77
N SER A 86 -19.75 0.94 -19.67
CA SER A 86 -20.44 2.14 -19.14
C SER A 86 -19.60 2.96 -18.17
N ARG A 87 -18.31 2.65 -18.00
CA ARG A 87 -17.40 3.29 -17.03
C ARG A 87 -16.10 3.72 -17.72
N TYR A 88 -15.24 4.37 -16.94
CA TYR A 88 -13.91 4.81 -17.35
C TYR A 88 -12.87 4.17 -16.43
N ASP A 89 -12.05 3.28 -16.98
CA ASP A 89 -10.92 2.68 -16.29
C ASP A 89 -9.79 3.70 -16.17
N PHE A 90 -9.32 3.85 -14.93
CA PHE A 90 -8.31 4.80 -14.53
C PHE A 90 -6.99 4.09 -14.37
N TYR A 91 -6.04 4.45 -15.22
CA TYR A 91 -4.68 3.95 -15.22
C TYR A 91 -3.72 5.05 -14.77
N LEU A 92 -2.72 4.67 -13.99
CA LEU A 92 -1.58 5.51 -13.67
C LEU A 92 -0.30 4.92 -14.26
N TYR A 93 0.60 5.80 -14.68
CA TYR A 93 1.95 5.46 -15.09
C TYR A 93 2.92 5.95 -14.04
N TYR A 94 3.76 5.07 -13.51
CA TYR A 94 4.79 5.40 -12.54
C TYR A 94 5.97 4.48 -12.69
#